data_AF-A0A353FHB1-F1
#
_entry.id   AF-A0A353FHB1-F1
#
_cell.length_a   1.000
_cell.length_b   1.000
_cell.length_c   1.000
_cell.angle_alpha   90.00
_cell.angle_beta   90.00
_cell.angle_gamma   90.00
#
_symmetry.space_group_name_H-M   'P 1'
#
loop_
_entity.id
_entity.type
_entity.pdbx_description
1 polymer ?
#
loop_
_entity_poly.entity_id
_entity_poly.type
_entity_poly.pdbx_seq_one_letter_code
_entity_poly.pdbx_strand_id
1 'polypeptide(L)'
;MNTIRGSKRSSFILKLILILICPFGLSAQECLIKWTNLAWTTSFSGTTLTKTGPDGVWNAGGISTIRIPENADGYLIYEVVDSSKYTSIGLADMDVNYRPDSIDFKF
;
A
#
# COMPACT_ATOMS: atom_id res chain seq x y z
N MET A 1 31.69 44.18 29.09
CA MET A 1 31.69 43.12 28.06
C MET A 1 30.83 41.99 28.63
N ASN A 2 29.61 41.82 28.11
CA ASN A 2 28.55 41.08 28.78
C ASN A 2 28.71 39.57 28.57
N THR A 3 28.82 38.80 29.65
CA THR A 3 28.96 37.35 29.60
C THR A 3 27.58 36.68 29.64
N ILE A 4 27.34 35.84 28.65
CA ILE A 4 26.08 35.17 28.32
C ILE A 4 25.80 34.02 29.29
N ARG A 5 24.56 33.93 29.80
CA ARG A 5 24.01 32.78 30.56
C ARG A 5 23.74 31.59 29.62
N GLY A 6 23.91 30.36 30.13
CA GLY A 6 22.91 29.30 29.89
C GLY A 6 23.38 27.86 29.67
N SER A 7 22.67 26.96 30.36
CA SER A 7 22.35 25.57 29.99
C SER A 7 23.35 24.45 30.35
N LYS A 8 23.16 23.84 31.53
CA LYS A 8 23.58 22.45 31.81
C LYS A 8 22.86 21.52 30.83
N ARG A 9 23.59 20.90 29.89
CA ARG A 9 23.12 19.72 29.15
C ARG A 9 24.03 18.54 29.44
N SER A 10 23.36 17.44 29.75
CA SER A 10 23.88 16.17 30.21
C SER A 10 24.97 15.61 29.29
N SER A 11 25.98 15.02 29.95
CA SER A 11 27.16 14.35 29.40
C SER A 11 26.79 13.17 28.51
N PHE A 12 27.26 13.17 27.26
CA PHE A 12 27.47 11.96 26.46
C PHE A 12 28.81 12.07 25.75
N ILE A 13 29.79 11.38 26.33
CA ILE A 13 31.18 11.33 25.88
C ILE A 13 31.23 10.64 24.52
N LEU A 14 31.78 11.36 23.56
CA LEU A 14 32.19 10.92 22.23
C LEU A 14 33.08 9.66 22.32
N LYS A 15 32.52 8.46 22.11
CA LYS A 15 33.29 7.24 21.85
C LYS A 15 33.37 7.01 20.34
N LEU A 16 34.39 7.58 19.73
CA LEU A 16 34.84 7.29 18.38
C LEU A 16 35.60 5.95 18.39
N ILE A 17 34.94 4.83 18.09
CA ILE A 17 35.60 3.56 17.72
C ILE A 17 34.89 3.00 16.47
N LEU A 18 35.52 3.28 15.34
CA LEU A 18 35.53 2.60 14.04
C LEU A 18 34.49 1.48 13.82
N ILE A 19 33.39 1.78 13.13
CA ILE A 19 32.50 0.78 12.53
C ILE A 19 32.89 0.61 11.06
N LEU A 20 33.37 -0.59 10.74
CA LEU A 20 33.66 -1.08 9.40
C LEU A 20 32.35 -1.16 8.57
N ILE A 21 32.32 -0.40 7.47
CA ILE A 21 31.57 -0.55 6.21
C ILE A 21 30.46 -1.62 6.20
N CYS A 22 29.21 -1.16 6.27
CA CYS A 22 28.09 -1.75 5.54
C CYS A 22 27.06 -0.65 5.26
N PRO A 23 27.04 0.00 4.07
CA PRO A 23 25.99 0.95 3.75
C PRO A 23 24.73 0.18 3.31
N PHE A 24 24.14 -0.60 4.20
CA PHE A 24 22.89 -1.30 3.93
C PHE A 24 21.98 -1.24 5.15
N GLY A 25 21.59 -0.01 5.50
CA GLY A 25 20.27 0.21 6.08
C GLY A 25 19.24 0.19 4.95
N LEU A 26 19.09 -0.94 4.26
CA LEU A 26 17.97 -1.15 3.36
C LEU A 26 16.76 -1.33 4.28
N SER A 27 16.04 -0.26 4.57
CA SER A 27 14.62 -0.46 4.85
C SER A 27 14.07 -1.11 3.58
N ALA A 28 13.70 -2.38 3.66
CA ALA A 28 12.82 -2.95 2.65
C ALA A 28 11.55 -2.10 2.69
N GLN A 29 11.45 -1.11 1.81
CA GLN A 29 10.17 -0.54 1.47
C GLN A 29 9.47 -1.69 0.78
N GLU A 30 8.64 -2.44 1.53
CA GLU A 30 7.72 -3.36 0.90
C GLU A 30 7.02 -2.56 -0.18
N CYS A 31 7.06 -3.08 -1.41
CA CYS A 31 6.33 -2.49 -2.52
C CYS A 31 4.84 -2.70 -2.24
N LEU A 32 4.33 -1.85 -1.36
CA LEU A 32 2.95 -1.82 -0.93
C LEU A 32 2.13 -1.50 -2.17
N ILE A 33 1.20 -2.38 -2.50
CA ILE A 33 0.19 -2.12 -3.51
C ILE A 33 -0.51 -0.82 -3.09
N LYS A 34 -0.51 0.17 -3.98
CA LYS A 34 -1.30 1.38 -3.78
C LYS A 34 -2.57 1.25 -4.59
N TRP A 35 -3.67 1.67 -3.99
CA TRP A 35 -4.97 1.68 -4.64
C TRP A 35 -5.36 3.10 -4.97
N THR A 36 -5.97 3.29 -6.12
CA THR A 36 -6.48 4.56 -6.60
C THR A 36 -7.94 4.41 -7.01
N ASN A 37 -8.61 5.54 -7.23
CA ASN A 37 -10.03 5.60 -7.59
C ASN A 37 -10.90 4.76 -6.64
N LEU A 38 -10.61 4.84 -5.34
CA LEU A 38 -11.37 4.12 -4.32
C LEU A 38 -12.77 4.73 -4.21
N ALA A 39 -13.80 3.93 -4.44
CA ALA A 39 -15.17 4.28 -4.11
C ALA A 39 -15.72 3.32 -3.07
N TRP A 40 -16.37 3.87 -2.04
CA TRP A 40 -17.01 3.09 -0.96
C TRP A 40 -16.14 1.94 -0.44
N THR A 41 -14.83 2.18 -0.41
CA THR A 41 -13.79 1.19 -0.10
C THR A 41 -12.68 1.91 0.64
N THR A 42 -12.17 1.28 1.70
CA THR A 42 -10.95 1.70 2.38
C THR A 42 -9.86 0.67 2.13
N SER A 43 -8.62 1.13 1.98
CA SER A 43 -7.45 0.26 1.92
C SER A 43 -6.71 0.30 3.24
N PHE A 44 -6.47 -0.86 3.86
CA PHE A 44 -5.59 -0.99 5.02
C PHE A 44 -4.24 -1.53 4.57
N SER A 45 -3.17 -0.79 4.89
CA SER A 45 -1.79 -1.19 4.59
C SER A 45 -1.59 -1.66 3.14
N GLY A 46 -2.28 -1.04 2.18
CA GLY A 46 -2.19 -1.36 0.75
C GLY A 46 -2.64 -2.76 0.31
N THR A 47 -2.89 -3.69 1.22
CA THR A 47 -3.06 -5.13 0.91
C THR A 47 -4.47 -5.62 1.14
N THR A 48 -5.23 -4.93 2.00
CA THR A 48 -6.62 -5.29 2.30
C THR A 48 -7.55 -4.18 1.82
N LEU A 49 -8.55 -4.54 1.02
CA LEU A 49 -9.65 -3.65 0.66
C LEU A 49 -10.90 -4.04 1.44
N THR A 50 -11.52 -3.05 2.09
CA THR A 50 -12.75 -3.24 2.85
C THR A 50 -13.83 -2.35 2.29
N LYS A 51 -14.96 -2.93 1.89
CA LYS A 51 -16.15 -2.19 1.49
C LYS A 51 -16.71 -1.41 2.69
N THR A 52 -17.05 -0.14 2.47
CA THR A 52 -17.67 0.75 3.46
C THR A 52 -19.06 1.24 3.04
N GLY A 53 -19.47 0.97 1.79
CA GLY A 53 -20.81 1.31 1.29
C GLY A 53 -21.87 0.27 1.64
N PRO A 54 -23.15 0.56 1.32
CA PRO A 54 -24.26 -0.35 1.56
C PRO A 54 -24.13 -1.71 0.85
N ASP A 55 -24.70 -2.75 1.47
CA ASP A 55 -24.81 -4.10 0.92
C ASP A 55 -25.81 -4.17 -0.25
N GLY A 56 -25.71 -5.24 -1.06
CA GLY A 56 -26.64 -5.55 -2.16
C GLY A 56 -26.39 -4.76 -3.45
N VAL A 57 -25.34 -3.94 -3.51
CA VAL A 57 -24.99 -3.13 -4.69
C VAL A 57 -23.48 -3.16 -5.01
N TRP A 58 -23.18 -3.20 -6.31
CA TRP A 58 -21.82 -3.07 -6.87
C TRP A 58 -21.46 -1.58 -7.03
N ASN A 59 -21.01 -0.97 -5.93
CA ASN A 59 -20.59 0.43 -5.87
C ASN A 59 -19.23 0.63 -5.19
N ALA A 60 -18.57 -0.46 -4.82
CA ALA A 60 -17.32 -0.44 -4.08
C ALA A 60 -16.21 -1.07 -4.92
N GLY A 61 -15.04 -0.45 -4.95
CA GLY A 61 -13.86 -0.97 -5.61
C GLY A 61 -12.71 0.02 -5.61
N GLY A 62 -11.69 -0.32 -6.38
CA GLY A 62 -10.53 0.51 -6.69
C GLY A 62 -9.59 -0.22 -7.63
N ILE A 63 -8.63 0.52 -8.19
CA ILE A 63 -7.61 -0.03 -9.10
C ILE A 63 -6.22 0.06 -8.48
N SER A 64 -5.42 -0.99 -8.65
CA SER A 64 -4.02 -1.03 -8.23
C SER A 64 -3.17 -0.11 -9.10
N THR A 65 -2.20 0.60 -8.51
CA THR A 65 -1.16 1.31 -9.27
C THR A 65 -0.14 0.38 -9.91
N ILE A 66 -0.12 -0.89 -9.49
CA ILE A 66 0.74 -1.93 -10.04
C ILE A 66 -0.04 -2.69 -11.11
N ARG A 67 0.54 -2.78 -12.30
CA ARG A 67 0.01 -3.51 -13.46
C ARG A 67 1.02 -4.53 -13.95
N ILE A 68 0.54 -5.57 -14.61
CA ILE A 68 1.39 -6.42 -15.43
C ILE A 68 1.77 -5.58 -16.68
N PRO A 69 3.07 -5.42 -16.97
CA PRO A 69 3.50 -4.70 -18.17
C PRO A 69 2.98 -5.37 -19.45
N GLU A 70 2.86 -4.59 -20.52
CA GLU A 70 2.54 -5.14 -21.84
C GLU A 70 3.61 -6.14 -22.26
N ASN A 71 3.19 -7.25 -22.86
CA ASN A 71 4.06 -8.34 -23.31
C ASN A 71 4.90 -8.98 -22.18
N ALA A 72 4.41 -8.91 -20.93
CA ALA A 72 5.01 -9.60 -19.80
C ALA A 72 3.99 -10.57 -19.19
N ASP A 73 4.51 -11.68 -18.65
CA ASP A 73 3.72 -12.57 -17.82
C ASP A 73 3.62 -12.01 -16.39
N GLY A 74 2.54 -12.36 -15.72
CA GLY A 74 2.34 -12.00 -14.34
C GLY A 74 1.11 -12.67 -13.77
N TYR A 75 0.88 -12.44 -12.48
CA TYR A 75 -0.26 -12.99 -11.78
C TYR A 75 -0.73 -12.01 -10.71
N LEU A 76 -2.01 -12.13 -10.36
CA LEU A 76 -2.61 -11.53 -9.18
C LEU A 76 -2.83 -12.63 -8.16
N ILE A 77 -2.41 -12.42 -6.93
CA ILE A 77 -2.81 -13.24 -5.79
C ILE A 77 -3.71 -12.39 -4.90
N TYR A 78 -4.81 -12.99 -4.45
CA TYR A 78 -5.74 -12.37 -3.52
C TYR A 78 -6.34 -13.42 -2.59
N GLU A 79 -6.89 -12.94 -1.49
CA GLU A 79 -7.64 -13.74 -0.52
C GLU A 79 -9.00 -13.08 -0.29
N VAL A 80 -10.06 -13.89 -0.30
CA VAL A 80 -11.41 -13.42 0.07
C VAL A 80 -11.62 -13.72 1.56
N VAL A 81 -11.57 -12.68 2.37
CA VAL A 81 -11.69 -12.81 3.83
C VAL A 81 -13.12 -13.17 4.25
N ASP A 82 -14.14 -12.63 3.57
CA ASP A 82 -15.54 -12.97 3.80
C ASP A 82 -16.16 -13.59 2.54
N SER A 83 -16.24 -14.91 2.53
CA SER A 83 -16.81 -15.67 1.41
C SER A 83 -18.34 -15.70 1.39
N SER A 84 -19.03 -15.06 2.35
CA SER A 84 -20.49 -14.98 2.39
C SER A 84 -21.07 -13.87 1.49
N LYS A 85 -20.19 -13.01 0.96
CA LYS A 85 -20.55 -11.85 0.14
C LYS A 85 -20.05 -12.02 -1.29
N TYR A 86 -20.81 -11.45 -2.23
CA TYR A 86 -20.33 -11.33 -3.59
C TYR A 86 -19.15 -10.36 -3.64
N THR A 87 -18.01 -10.87 -4.08
CA THR A 87 -16.77 -10.13 -4.30
C THR A 87 -16.25 -10.51 -5.68
N SER A 88 -15.64 -9.57 -6.38
CA SER A 88 -14.93 -9.87 -7.62
C SER A 88 -13.65 -9.08 -7.70
N ILE A 89 -12.63 -9.69 -8.26
CA ILE A 89 -11.30 -9.12 -8.45
C ILE A 89 -10.68 -9.73 -9.70
N GLY A 90 -9.78 -9.00 -10.35
CA GLY A 90 -9.17 -9.50 -11.57
C GLY A 90 -8.28 -8.49 -12.26
N LEU A 91 -8.07 -8.75 -13.55
CA LEU A 91 -7.30 -7.89 -14.44
C LEU A 91 -8.25 -7.19 -15.42
N ALA A 92 -7.99 -5.91 -15.67
CA ALA A 92 -8.68 -5.10 -16.64
C ALA A 92 -7.67 -4.20 -17.36
N ASP A 93 -7.93 -3.89 -18.63
CA ASP A 93 -7.13 -2.92 -19.39
C ASP A 93 -7.51 -1.45 -19.08
N MET A 94 -8.69 -1.23 -18.49
CA MET A 94 -9.26 0.08 -18.19
C MET A 94 -9.99 0.12 -16.84
N ASP A 95 -10.03 1.31 -16.23
CA ASP A 95 -10.86 1.62 -15.05
C ASP A 95 -12.14 2.33 -15.50
N VAL A 96 -13.20 1.57 -15.76
CA VAL A 96 -14.46 2.10 -16.31
C VAL A 96 -15.48 2.39 -15.22
N ASN A 97 -15.72 1.43 -14.33
CA ASN A 97 -16.69 1.54 -13.24
C ASN A 97 -16.43 0.45 -12.17
N TYR A 98 -17.24 0.43 -11.11
CA TYR A 98 -17.08 -0.48 -9.96
C TYR A 98 -17.85 -1.79 -10.07
N ARG A 99 -18.30 -2.15 -11.27
CA ARG A 99 -19.10 -3.36 -11.49
C ARG A 99 -18.21 -4.48 -12.03
N PRO A 100 -18.47 -5.75 -11.68
CA PRO A 100 -17.64 -6.87 -12.13
C PRO A 100 -17.60 -7.06 -13.65
N ASP A 101 -18.56 -6.51 -14.40
CA ASP A 101 -18.59 -6.56 -15.86
C ASP A 101 -17.53 -5.69 -16.53
N SER A 102 -16.92 -4.73 -15.82
CA SER A 102 -15.76 -3.98 -16.33
C SER A 102 -14.41 -4.66 -16.06
N ILE A 103 -14.40 -5.90 -15.57
CA ILE A 103 -13.18 -6.69 -15.34
C ILE A 103 -13.09 -7.77 -16.41
N ASP A 104 -12.01 -7.74 -17.20
CA ASP A 104 -11.83 -8.62 -18.35
C ASP A 104 -11.55 -10.07 -17.93
N PHE A 105 -10.69 -10.25 -16.94
CA PHE A 105 -10.30 -11.55 -16.40
C PHE A 105 -10.57 -11.56 -14.91
N LYS A 106 -11.73 -12.09 -14.50
CA LYS A 106 -12.24 -12.01 -13.14
C LYS A 106 -12.48 -13.35 -12.49
N PHE A 107 -12.50 -13.31 -11.17
CA PHE A 107 -12.90 -14.39 -10.28
C PHE A 107 -14.04 -13.95 -9.37
#